data_AF-A0AA43L1H6-F1
#
_entry.id   AF-A0AA43L1H6-F1
#
_cell.length_a   1.000
_cell.length_b   1.000
_cell.length_c   1.000
_cell.angle_alpha   90.00
_cell.angle_beta   90.00
_cell.angle_gamma   90.00
#
_symmetry.space_group_name_H-M   'P 1'
#
loop_
_entity.id
_entity.type
_entity.pdbx_description
1 polymer ?
#
loop_
_entity_poly.entity_id
_entity_poly.type
_entity_poly.pdbx_seq_one_letter_code
_entity_poly.pdbx_strand_id
1 'polypeptide(L)'
;MKNALIILLILLACVSCNKEEQENLPLFDFGKSEYEQPFVGLLKSEPSFLVKSLQYPPFKWLAPDTLMLEKSFVVDFNEEALRSKSQATISFVDSLYQPFEGLEFFCNGSPFVNNRYVINADSLTKTIDVQCKVHPRFNEQTANGFLVIHGEELDISNAIPLQQEYNVIADWQCEQKIGWPVTLWLLWLVVALLCLFFVIWLLYVLFKFFVVLFSSSTQTLSILQNSLVASSPEYFMRNKFEVKKLGRNKYDLNYPGSKSRITVDENGYHCKAGSTIEDGQMNEFLNNPLPSSIYIVDKYAKYTTDNMKRTTAVEADRTKLYGNNPIRNERNGVVQETVRTYGKKGDDGGHLISACTNGANEIINQVPMEHSFQANGKWRKFEEFEEKHIKNGDNVISKRKLYYMGKSRRPYMIKATAIINGKNKTKFFINP
;
A
#
# COMPACT_ATOMS: atom_id res chain seq x y z
N MET A 1 -21.79 10.15 47.94
CA MET A 1 -21.27 11.26 48.75
C MET A 1 -19.77 11.11 48.86
N LYS A 2 -19.04 11.86 48.04
CA LYS A 2 -17.61 12.11 48.22
C LYS A 2 -17.44 13.02 49.43
N ASN A 3 -16.34 12.80 50.16
CA ASN A 3 -15.66 13.77 51.03
C ASN A 3 -16.37 14.21 52.32
N ALA A 4 -16.02 13.50 53.40
CA ALA A 4 -15.75 14.06 54.72
C ALA A 4 -14.82 13.04 55.41
N LEU A 5 -13.56 12.93 54.99
CA LEU A 5 -12.45 13.81 55.37
C LEU A 5 -12.31 13.89 56.90
N ILE A 6 -11.30 13.15 57.40
CA ILE A 6 -10.32 13.60 58.40
C ILE A 6 -10.90 14.20 59.67
N ILE A 7 -10.87 13.42 60.76
CA ILE A 7 -10.42 13.76 62.13
C ILE A 7 -10.77 12.55 62.99
N LEU A 8 -9.83 11.63 63.18
CA LEU A 8 -9.58 10.97 64.46
C LEU A 8 -8.22 10.25 64.40
N LEU A 9 -7.19 11.08 64.27
CA LEU A 9 -5.87 10.78 64.82
C LEU A 9 -6.00 10.88 66.35
N ILE A 10 -5.25 10.04 67.07
CA ILE A 10 -5.13 9.96 68.54
C ILE A 10 -6.18 9.05 69.19
N LEU A 11 -5.94 7.74 69.15
CA LEU A 11 -6.01 6.90 70.35
C LEU A 11 -5.41 5.51 70.08
N LEU A 12 -4.67 4.99 71.06
CA LEU A 12 -3.95 3.72 71.10
C LEU A 12 -2.53 3.70 70.53
N ALA A 13 -1.72 4.63 71.05
CA ALA A 13 -0.44 4.24 71.63
C ALA A 13 -0.69 3.19 72.73
N CYS A 14 -0.32 1.93 72.49
CA CYS A 14 0.02 0.90 73.49
C CYS A 14 0.27 -0.44 72.77
N VAL A 15 1.34 -0.51 71.97
CA VAL A 15 2.11 -1.75 71.76
C VAL A 15 3.58 -1.38 71.92
N SER A 16 3.93 -1.01 73.15
CA SER A 16 5.30 -1.08 73.64
C SER A 16 5.43 -2.48 74.23
N CYS A 17 6.14 -3.35 73.52
CA CYS A 17 6.55 -4.64 74.03
C CYS A 17 7.98 -4.89 73.56
N ASN A 18 8.90 -4.65 74.50
CA ASN A 18 10.24 -5.20 74.64
C ASN A 18 11.04 -5.45 73.36
N LYS A 19 11.90 -4.48 73.01
CA LYS A 19 13.22 -4.80 72.48
C LYS A 19 14.22 -4.50 73.58
N GLU A 20 14.89 -5.55 74.06
CA GLU A 20 16.11 -5.42 74.83
C GLU A 20 17.07 -4.48 74.08
N GLU A 21 17.67 -3.54 74.81
CA GLU A 21 18.75 -2.69 74.33
C GLU A 21 19.97 -3.57 74.03
N GLN A 22 19.96 -4.18 72.85
CA GLN A 22 21.17 -4.64 72.20
C GLN A 22 21.86 -3.38 71.69
N GLU A 23 23.10 -3.11 72.15
CA GLU A 23 23.92 -1.99 71.66
C GLU A 23 23.83 -1.96 70.13
N ASN A 24 23.14 -0.94 69.57
CA ASN A 24 22.96 -0.84 68.13
C ASN A 24 24.33 -0.57 67.53
N LEU A 25 24.94 -1.61 66.95
CA LEU A 25 26.15 -1.49 66.15
C LEU A 25 25.89 -0.46 65.04
N PRO A 26 26.92 0.33 64.66
CA PRO A 26 26.77 1.31 63.60
C PRO A 26 26.39 0.60 62.29
N LEU A 27 25.48 1.21 61.52
CA LEU A 27 25.06 0.69 60.22
C LEU A 27 25.83 1.37 59.09
N PHE A 28 26.57 0.58 58.33
CA PHE A 28 27.29 0.96 57.14
C PHE A 28 26.41 0.75 55.89
N ASP A 29 25.58 1.74 55.61
CA ASP A 29 24.69 1.73 54.45
C ASP A 29 25.41 2.25 53.19
N PHE A 30 25.64 1.36 52.23
CA PHE A 30 26.16 1.67 50.89
C PHE A 30 25.10 2.32 49.98
N GLY A 31 23.81 2.19 50.36
CA GLY A 31 22.69 2.70 49.62
C GLY A 31 22.19 1.75 48.54
N LYS A 32 21.52 2.34 47.54
CA LYS A 32 20.80 1.62 46.49
C LYS A 32 21.54 1.75 45.16
N SER A 33 21.86 0.60 44.56
CA SER A 33 22.28 0.48 43.17
C SER A 33 21.07 0.21 42.26
N GLU A 34 21.00 0.87 41.11
CA GLU A 34 19.92 0.68 40.13
C GLU A 34 20.51 0.27 38.79
N TYR A 35 20.27 -0.98 38.41
CA TYR A 35 20.78 -1.55 37.16
C TYR A 35 19.64 -1.72 36.16
N GLU A 36 19.74 -1.09 34.98
CA GLU A 36 18.71 -1.21 33.96
C GLU A 36 18.90 -2.49 33.13
N GLN A 37 17.86 -3.32 33.05
CA GLN A 37 17.87 -4.51 32.18
C GLN A 37 16.75 -4.44 31.13
N PRO A 38 17.01 -4.83 29.88
CA PRO A 38 16.00 -4.78 28.81
C PRO A 38 14.85 -5.77 29.01
N PHE A 39 15.07 -6.86 29.76
CA PHE A 39 14.11 -7.96 29.97
C PHE A 39 13.38 -7.92 31.32
N VAL A 40 12.76 -6.78 31.64
CA VAL A 40 11.90 -6.64 32.81
C VAL A 40 10.41 -6.59 32.44
N GLY A 41 9.52 -6.90 33.39
CA GLY A 41 8.07 -6.84 33.20
C GLY A 41 7.49 -7.94 32.30
N LEU A 42 6.77 -7.55 31.23
CA LEU A 42 6.06 -8.45 30.30
C LEU A 42 6.97 -9.45 29.55
N LEU A 43 8.28 -9.17 29.49
CA LEU A 43 9.28 -10.04 28.85
C LEU A 43 10.18 -10.78 29.84
N LYS A 44 9.79 -10.87 31.13
CA LYS A 44 10.53 -11.62 32.16
C LYS A 44 10.75 -13.10 31.80
N SER A 45 9.94 -13.65 30.90
CA SER A 45 10.04 -15.04 30.44
C SER A 45 11.17 -15.29 29.42
N GLU A 46 11.98 -14.28 29.09
CA GLU A 46 13.14 -14.38 28.18
C GLU A 46 12.86 -15.23 26.93
N PRO A 47 11.92 -14.81 26.06
CA PRO A 47 11.55 -15.61 24.89
C PRO A 47 12.76 -15.88 23.99
N SER A 48 13.00 -17.15 23.70
CA SER A 48 14.22 -17.66 23.05
C SER A 48 14.57 -17.02 21.70
N PHE A 49 13.57 -16.52 20.97
CA PHE A 49 13.77 -15.81 19.70
C PHE A 49 14.30 -14.38 19.89
N LEU A 50 13.99 -13.73 21.01
CA LEU A 50 14.54 -12.41 21.38
C LEU A 50 15.90 -12.54 22.07
N VAL A 51 16.10 -13.60 22.89
CA VAL A 51 17.35 -13.84 23.61
C VAL A 51 18.55 -13.91 22.67
N LYS A 52 18.46 -14.59 21.52
CA LYS A 52 19.57 -14.66 20.56
C LYS A 52 19.87 -13.33 19.85
N SER A 53 18.84 -12.51 19.64
CA SER A 53 18.98 -11.19 18.99
C SER A 53 19.50 -10.12 19.97
N LEU A 54 19.36 -10.37 21.27
CA LEU A 54 19.70 -9.45 22.37
C LEU A 54 20.86 -9.95 23.24
N GLN A 55 21.40 -11.15 22.98
CA GLN A 55 22.71 -11.58 23.47
C GLN A 55 23.80 -10.76 22.76
N TYR A 56 23.94 -9.50 23.17
CA TYR A 56 24.93 -8.57 22.64
C TYR A 56 25.64 -7.85 23.80
N PRO A 57 26.90 -7.43 23.56
CA PRO A 57 27.92 -7.21 24.57
C PRO A 57 27.54 -6.07 25.52
N PRO A 58 28.20 -5.98 26.70
CA PRO A 58 28.03 -4.86 27.63
C PRO A 58 28.04 -3.54 26.86
N PHE A 59 26.94 -2.80 26.92
CA PHE A 59 26.76 -1.54 26.21
C PHE A 59 27.69 -0.49 26.83
N LYS A 60 28.96 -0.50 26.43
CA LYS A 60 29.98 0.49 26.83
C LYS A 60 29.63 1.94 26.47
N TRP A 61 28.53 2.20 25.75
CA TRP A 61 28.17 3.52 25.23
C TRP A 61 27.01 4.23 25.93
N LEU A 62 26.33 3.64 26.93
CA LEU A 62 25.25 4.35 27.63
C LEU A 62 25.21 4.26 29.17
N ALA A 63 25.90 3.32 29.81
CA ALA A 63 26.30 3.39 31.22
C ALA A 63 27.22 2.18 31.51
N PRO A 64 28.22 2.28 32.40
CA PRO A 64 28.98 1.10 32.80
C PRO A 64 28.04 0.08 33.46
N ASP A 65 28.13 -1.19 33.04
CA ASP A 65 27.38 -2.34 33.56
C ASP A 65 27.65 -2.66 35.04
N THR A 66 28.34 -1.77 35.76
CA THR A 66 28.67 -1.96 37.17
C THR A 66 28.69 -0.62 37.85
N LEU A 67 27.79 -0.45 38.81
CA LEU A 67 27.73 0.73 39.66
C LEU A 67 28.63 0.49 40.88
N MET A 68 29.48 1.48 41.16
CA MET A 68 30.29 1.54 42.38
C MET A 68 29.52 2.37 43.40
N LEU A 69 29.15 1.76 44.52
CA LEU A 69 28.62 2.49 45.68
C LEU A 69 29.78 2.86 46.58
N GLU A 70 29.93 4.14 46.92
CA GLU A 70 31.07 4.63 47.69
C GLU A 70 30.62 5.12 49.07
N LYS A 71 31.42 4.78 50.09
CA LYS A 71 31.20 5.23 51.46
C LYS A 71 32.54 5.35 52.18
N SER A 72 32.72 6.47 52.86
CA SER A 72 33.94 6.74 53.63
C SER A 72 33.67 6.60 55.12
N PHE A 73 34.65 6.07 55.84
CA PHE A 73 34.69 6.16 57.30
C PHE A 73 36.07 6.55 57.78
N VAL A 74 36.13 7.04 59.02
CA VAL A 74 37.37 7.49 59.66
C VAL A 74 37.82 6.43 60.65
N VAL A 75 39.10 6.10 60.61
CA VAL A 75 39.78 5.23 61.58
C VAL A 75 40.77 6.07 62.36
N ASP A 76 40.61 6.07 63.67
CA ASP A 76 41.55 6.70 64.60
C ASP A 76 42.42 5.64 65.27
N PHE A 77 43.74 5.89 65.30
CA PHE A 77 44.72 5.06 65.99
C PHE A 77 45.24 5.82 67.22
N ASN A 78 45.41 5.11 68.33
CA ASN A 78 46.09 5.67 69.49
C ASN A 78 47.62 5.71 69.26
N GLU A 79 48.33 6.45 70.12
CA GLU A 79 49.79 6.60 70.01
C GLU A 79 50.55 5.28 70.13
N GLU A 80 50.00 4.31 70.86
CA GLU A 80 50.62 2.99 71.02
C GLU A 80 50.58 2.19 69.71
N ALA A 81 49.42 2.14 69.04
CA ALA A 81 49.25 1.47 67.76
C ALA A 81 50.15 2.05 66.66
N LEU A 82 50.41 3.37 66.70
CA LEU A 82 51.37 4.04 65.82
C LEU A 82 52.81 3.62 66.13
N ARG A 83 53.16 3.49 67.41
CA ARG A 83 54.51 3.12 67.85
C ARG A 83 54.85 1.67 67.51
N SER A 84 53.90 0.75 67.72
CA SER A 84 54.03 -0.68 67.39
C SER A 84 53.91 -0.95 65.89
N LYS A 85 53.38 0.00 65.10
CA LYS A 85 53.00 -0.20 63.70
C LYS A 85 51.95 -1.31 63.55
N SER A 86 50.97 -1.32 64.44
CA SER A 86 49.88 -2.30 64.43
C SER A 86 49.13 -2.29 63.11
N GLN A 87 48.54 -3.44 62.77
CA GLN A 87 47.75 -3.61 61.55
C GLN A 87 46.34 -4.08 61.90
N ALA A 88 45.35 -3.43 61.28
CA ALA A 88 43.95 -3.84 61.34
C ALA A 88 43.53 -4.41 59.99
N THR A 89 43.00 -5.63 59.99
CA THR A 89 42.40 -6.24 58.81
C THR A 89 40.88 -6.14 58.90
N ILE A 90 40.24 -5.60 57.88
CA ILE A 90 38.78 -5.54 57.78
C ILE A 90 38.25 -6.50 56.71
N SER A 91 37.05 -7.02 56.95
CA SER A 91 36.30 -7.85 55.99
C SER A 91 34.81 -7.53 56.05
N PHE A 92 34.17 -7.48 54.88
CA PHE A 92 32.72 -7.48 54.77
C PHE A 92 32.26 -8.92 54.56
N VAL A 93 31.44 -9.44 55.47
CA VAL A 93 30.95 -10.82 55.44
C VAL A 93 29.43 -10.85 55.58
N ASP A 94 28.80 -11.93 55.13
CA ASP A 94 27.36 -12.17 55.28
C ASP A 94 27.01 -12.69 56.70
N SER A 95 25.74 -13.05 56.91
CA SER A 95 25.26 -13.63 58.17
C SER A 95 25.91 -14.98 58.55
N LEU A 96 26.58 -15.65 57.60
CA LEU A 96 27.31 -16.91 57.78
C LEU A 96 28.83 -16.70 57.86
N TYR A 97 29.28 -15.44 57.98
CA TYR A 97 30.69 -15.03 57.99
C TYR A 97 31.45 -15.40 56.70
N GLN A 98 30.75 -15.52 55.57
CA GLN A 98 31.33 -15.80 54.26
C GLN A 98 31.34 -14.54 53.38
N PRO A 99 32.23 -14.47 52.36
CA PRO A 99 32.15 -13.44 51.34
C PRO A 99 30.84 -13.53 50.56
N PHE A 100 30.22 -12.39 50.27
CA PHE A 100 28.95 -12.36 49.56
C PHE A 100 29.17 -12.57 48.05
N GLU A 101 28.55 -13.60 47.46
CA GLU A 101 28.67 -13.89 46.04
C GLU A 101 28.04 -12.77 45.18
N GLY A 102 28.83 -12.17 44.29
CA GLY A 102 28.37 -11.09 43.40
C GLY A 102 28.63 -9.66 43.90
N LEU A 103 29.28 -9.49 45.06
CA LEU A 103 29.80 -8.20 45.53
C LEU A 103 31.32 -8.22 45.57
N GLU A 104 31.95 -7.15 45.07
CA GLU A 104 33.39 -6.92 45.20
C GLU A 104 33.63 -5.63 45.98
N PHE A 105 34.45 -5.68 47.03
CA PHE A 105 34.80 -4.50 47.82
C PHE A 105 36.20 -3.99 47.45
N PHE A 106 36.35 -2.67 47.48
CA PHE A 106 37.59 -1.95 47.25
C PHE A 106 37.79 -0.93 48.37
N CYS A 107 39.02 -0.72 48.81
CA CYS A 107 39.39 0.35 49.74
C CYS A 107 40.45 1.23 49.09
N ASN A 108 40.19 2.54 49.02
CA ASN A 108 41.09 3.52 48.38
C ASN A 108 41.52 3.08 46.97
N GLY A 109 40.60 2.50 46.20
CA GLY A 109 40.83 1.97 44.84
C GLY A 109 41.55 0.62 44.76
N SER A 110 41.94 0.00 45.88
CA SER A 110 42.57 -1.32 45.92
C SER A 110 41.55 -2.41 46.27
N PRO A 111 41.49 -3.54 45.54
CA PRO A 111 40.53 -4.61 45.84
C PRO A 111 40.88 -5.34 47.14
N PHE A 112 39.87 -5.91 47.79
CA PHE A 112 40.07 -6.84 48.90
C PHE A 112 40.72 -8.12 48.38
N VAL A 113 41.83 -8.54 48.98
CA VAL A 113 42.52 -9.79 48.64
C VAL A 113 42.07 -10.85 49.64
N ASN A 114 41.52 -11.97 49.16
CA ASN A 114 40.92 -13.01 50.01
C ASN A 114 39.86 -12.45 51.00
N ASN A 115 39.03 -11.52 50.52
CA ASN A 115 38.01 -10.82 51.32
C ASN A 115 38.56 -10.00 52.51
N ARG A 116 39.85 -9.63 52.48
CA ARG A 116 40.51 -8.89 53.55
C ARG A 116 41.19 -7.65 52.98
N TYR A 117 41.13 -6.55 53.74
CA TYR A 117 41.89 -5.34 53.47
C TYR A 117 42.67 -4.92 54.72
N VAL A 118 43.97 -4.70 54.55
CA VAL A 118 44.89 -4.36 55.65
C VAL A 118 45.02 -2.85 55.76
N ILE A 119 44.80 -2.34 56.97
CA ILE A 119 44.91 -0.94 57.36
C ILE A 119 46.09 -0.82 58.31
N ASN A 120 47.11 -0.10 57.86
CA ASN A 120 48.29 0.19 58.68
C ASN A 120 48.08 1.45 59.53
N ALA A 121 48.53 1.40 60.78
CA ALA A 121 48.57 2.52 61.72
C ALA A 121 49.73 3.47 61.40
N ASP A 122 49.61 4.23 60.31
CA ASP A 122 50.64 5.18 59.85
C ASP A 122 50.37 6.64 60.30
N SER A 123 49.13 6.95 60.71
CA SER A 123 48.67 8.28 61.12
C SER A 123 47.62 8.19 62.22
N LEU A 124 47.52 9.22 63.09
CA LEU A 124 46.53 9.26 64.19
C LEU A 124 45.09 9.14 63.69
N THR A 125 44.80 9.71 62.53
CA THR A 125 43.48 9.66 61.89
C THR A 125 43.66 9.33 60.43
N LYS A 126 42.89 8.37 59.91
CA LYS A 126 42.94 7.92 58.51
C LYS A 126 41.52 7.78 57.97
N THR A 127 41.23 8.48 56.87
CA THR A 127 39.99 8.27 56.12
C THR A 127 40.16 7.07 55.18
N ILE A 128 39.17 6.19 55.17
CA ILE A 128 39.11 5.02 54.31
C ILE A 128 37.87 5.13 53.43
N ASP A 129 38.08 5.16 52.12
CA ASP A 129 37.01 5.16 51.13
C ASP A 129 36.76 3.72 50.67
N VAL A 130 35.60 3.18 51.04
CA VAL A 130 35.15 1.85 50.62
C VAL A 130 34.24 1.98 49.42
N GLN A 131 34.55 1.26 48.36
CA GLN A 131 33.70 1.12 47.19
C GLN A 131 33.15 -0.31 47.13
N CYS A 132 31.83 -0.46 47.09
CA CYS A 132 31.16 -1.73 46.84
C CYS A 132 30.73 -1.78 45.37
N LYS A 133 31.26 -2.75 44.64
CA LYS A 133 30.93 -3.03 43.25
C LYS A 133 29.89 -4.15 43.20
N VAL A 134 28.70 -3.81 42.73
CA VAL A 134 27.57 -4.76 42.64
C VAL A 134 27.52 -5.39 41.26
N HIS A 135 27.71 -6.71 41.15
CA HIS A 135 27.67 -7.40 39.85
C HIS A 135 26.23 -7.54 39.34
N PRO A 136 25.94 -7.40 38.04
CA PRO A 136 24.59 -7.59 37.46
C PRO A 136 23.89 -8.92 37.75
N ARG A 137 24.63 -9.94 38.21
CA ARG A 137 24.09 -11.27 38.59
C ARG A 137 23.51 -11.29 40.00
N PHE A 138 23.74 -10.24 40.78
CA PHE A 138 23.28 -10.11 42.16
C PHE A 138 21.74 -9.93 42.23
N ASN A 139 21.05 -9.74 41.11
CA ASN A 139 19.59 -9.72 40.99
C ASN A 139 18.91 -8.68 41.90
N GLU A 140 17.58 -8.61 41.88
CA GLU A 140 16.83 -7.70 42.74
C GLU A 140 16.77 -8.25 44.18
N GLN A 141 17.69 -7.80 45.03
CA GLN A 141 17.76 -8.21 46.43
C GLN A 141 18.46 -7.15 47.31
N THR A 142 18.28 -7.30 48.62
CA THR A 142 19.04 -6.56 49.63
C THR A 142 20.04 -7.50 50.26
N ALA A 143 21.34 -7.20 50.17
CA ALA A 143 22.35 -7.88 50.97
C ALA A 143 22.62 -7.10 52.25
N ASN A 144 22.81 -7.86 53.32
CA ASN A 144 23.19 -7.38 54.62
C ASN A 144 24.21 -8.34 55.24
N GLY A 145 25.00 -7.82 56.15
CA GLY A 145 25.98 -8.62 56.86
C GLY A 145 26.78 -7.81 57.87
N PHE A 146 27.95 -8.31 58.22
CA PHE A 146 28.79 -7.77 59.27
C PHE A 146 30.10 -7.24 58.70
N LEU A 147 30.51 -6.07 59.18
CA LEU A 147 31.88 -5.59 59.06
C LEU A 147 32.66 -6.15 60.25
N VAL A 148 33.62 -7.01 59.95
CA VAL A 148 34.46 -7.65 60.96
C VAL A 148 35.87 -7.09 60.91
N ILE A 149 36.49 -6.99 62.08
CA ILE A 149 37.88 -6.55 62.22
C ILE A 149 38.71 -7.64 62.91
N HIS A 150 39.92 -7.81 62.41
CA HIS A 150 40.96 -8.64 63.00
C HIS A 150 42.24 -7.82 63.11
N GLY A 151 42.77 -7.67 64.32
CA GLY A 151 43.97 -6.89 64.56
C GLY A 151 45.15 -7.77 64.93
N GLU A 152 46.29 -7.55 64.28
CA GLU A 152 47.58 -7.99 64.81
C GLU A 152 48.04 -6.90 65.79
N GLU A 153 48.22 -7.26 67.07
CA GLU A 153 48.63 -6.34 68.15
C GLU A 153 47.61 -5.21 68.43
N LEU A 154 46.30 -5.52 68.37
CA LEU A 154 45.21 -4.62 68.77
C LEU A 154 44.33 -5.28 69.83
N ASP A 155 44.04 -4.56 70.91
CA ASP A 155 43.24 -5.09 72.03
C ASP A 155 41.73 -4.77 71.91
N ILE A 156 41.38 -3.57 71.41
CA ILE A 156 40.00 -3.05 71.37
C ILE A 156 39.78 -2.25 70.08
N SER A 157 38.59 -2.38 69.46
CA SER A 157 38.12 -1.54 68.34
C SER A 157 36.67 -1.12 68.57
N ASN A 158 36.32 0.16 68.42
CA ASN A 158 34.95 0.68 68.68
C ASN A 158 34.36 0.22 70.04
N ALA A 159 35.17 0.24 71.10
CA ALA A 159 34.82 -0.27 72.44
C ALA A 159 34.53 -1.78 72.53
N ILE A 160 34.78 -2.54 71.45
CA ILE A 160 34.62 -3.99 71.39
C ILE A 160 36.00 -4.64 71.57
N PRO A 161 36.18 -5.50 72.59
CA PRO A 161 37.44 -6.22 72.79
C PRO A 161 37.64 -7.27 71.69
N LEU A 162 38.84 -7.33 71.12
CA LEU A 162 39.18 -8.23 70.01
C LEU A 162 39.58 -9.61 70.54
N GLN A 163 38.59 -10.43 70.90
CA GLN A 163 38.82 -11.74 71.52
C GLN A 163 38.54 -12.93 70.60
N GLN A 164 37.75 -12.72 69.55
CA GLN A 164 37.29 -13.77 68.65
C GLN A 164 37.95 -13.64 67.27
N GLU A 165 37.84 -14.70 66.46
CA GLU A 165 38.32 -14.69 65.08
C GLU A 165 37.57 -13.64 64.23
N TYR A 166 36.28 -13.43 64.53
CA TYR A 166 35.41 -12.46 63.85
C TYR A 166 34.81 -11.47 64.86
N ASN A 167 35.48 -10.33 65.09
CA ASN A 167 34.94 -9.28 65.95
C ASN A 167 34.08 -8.33 65.09
N VAL A 168 32.76 -8.38 65.27
CA VAL A 168 31.80 -7.56 64.51
C VAL A 168 31.81 -6.14 65.06
N ILE A 169 32.07 -5.15 64.21
CA ILE A 169 32.15 -3.73 64.61
C ILE A 169 31.07 -2.84 63.98
N ALA A 170 30.38 -3.32 62.95
CA ALA A 170 29.28 -2.63 62.28
C ALA A 170 28.43 -3.64 61.50
N ASP A 171 27.15 -3.31 61.29
CA ASP A 171 26.33 -3.96 60.26
C ASP A 171 26.56 -3.26 58.92
N TRP A 172 26.45 -3.94 57.79
CA TRP A 172 26.43 -3.30 56.47
C TRP A 172 25.21 -3.71 55.67
N GLN A 173 24.75 -2.82 54.79
CA GLN A 173 23.66 -3.11 53.86
C GLN A 173 23.90 -2.52 52.48
N CYS A 174 23.42 -3.21 51.45
CA CYS A 174 23.44 -2.80 50.06
C CYS A 174 22.19 -3.31 49.35
N GLU A 175 21.48 -2.43 48.63
CA GLU A 175 20.29 -2.79 47.85
C GLU A 175 20.59 -2.73 46.34
N GLN A 176 20.16 -3.75 45.58
CA GLN A 176 20.10 -3.69 44.13
C GLN A 176 18.65 -3.74 43.65
N LYS A 177 18.25 -2.74 42.83
CA LYS A 177 17.00 -2.80 42.07
C LYS A 177 17.28 -2.87 40.58
N ILE A 178 16.40 -3.61 39.89
CA ILE A 178 16.45 -3.68 38.44
C ILE A 178 15.50 -2.61 37.88
N GLY A 179 16.08 -1.61 37.23
CA GLY A 179 15.36 -0.53 36.58
C GLY A 179 14.80 -0.96 35.21
N TRP A 180 13.74 -0.28 34.78
CA TRP A 180 13.18 -0.45 33.44
C TRP A 180 13.77 0.61 32.49
N PRO A 181 14.52 0.23 31.42
CA PRO A 181 15.13 1.19 30.50
C PRO A 181 14.09 1.85 29.58
N VAL A 182 13.30 2.78 30.11
CA VAL A 182 12.17 3.41 29.39
C VAL A 182 12.62 4.06 28.08
N THR A 183 13.81 4.67 28.04
CA THR A 183 14.39 5.30 26.84
C THR A 183 14.63 4.30 25.72
N LEU A 184 15.13 3.10 26.04
CA LEU A 184 15.34 2.03 25.08
C LEU A 184 13.99 1.52 24.53
N TRP A 185 13.00 1.38 25.39
CA TRP A 185 11.65 0.97 24.98
C TRP A 185 10.96 2.01 24.09
N LEU A 186 11.16 3.30 24.35
CA LEU A 186 10.71 4.37 23.46
C LEU A 186 11.41 4.31 22.09
N LEU A 187 12.72 4.03 22.06
CA LEU A 187 13.45 3.84 20.80
C LEU A 187 12.89 2.66 20.00
N TRP A 188 12.64 1.51 20.64
CA TRP A 188 12.02 0.35 20.01
C TRP A 188 10.62 0.64 19.49
N LEU A 189 9.82 1.40 20.24
CA LEU A 189 8.49 1.84 19.81
C LEU A 189 8.60 2.68 18.53
N VAL A 190 9.55 3.63 18.48
CA VAL A 190 9.79 4.45 17.27
C VAL A 190 10.20 3.57 16.09
N VAL A 191 11.12 2.62 16.28
CA VAL A 191 11.53 1.68 15.21
C VAL A 191 10.34 0.85 14.73
N ALA A 192 9.51 0.32 15.64
CA ALA A 192 8.33 -0.45 15.29
C ALA A 192 7.30 0.38 14.50
N LEU A 193 7.08 1.64 14.89
CA LEU A 193 6.21 2.57 14.17
C LEU A 193 6.75 2.89 12.77
N LEU A 194 8.07 3.06 12.61
CA LEU A 194 8.71 3.25 11.31
C LEU A 194 8.56 2.02 10.42
N CYS A 195 8.72 0.81 10.96
CA CYS A 195 8.48 -0.44 10.23
C CYS A 195 7.01 -0.56 9.79
N LEU A 196 6.06 -0.26 10.68
CA LEU A 196 4.63 -0.27 10.36
C LEU A 196 4.31 0.74 9.24
N PHE A 197 4.84 1.95 9.35
CA PHE A 197 4.69 2.99 8.33
C PHE A 197 5.26 2.52 6.98
N PHE A 198 6.44 1.89 6.98
CA PHE A 198 7.05 1.35 5.77
C PHE A 198 6.19 0.25 5.14
N VAL A 199 5.60 -0.66 5.94
CA VAL A 199 4.68 -1.69 5.43
C VAL A 199 3.42 -1.05 4.83
N ILE A 200 2.80 -0.07 5.49
CA ILE A 200 1.63 0.64 4.97
C ILE A 200 1.97 1.37 3.67
N TRP A 201 3.13 2.04 3.64
CA TRP A 201 3.61 2.73 2.44
C TRP A 201 3.87 1.75 1.29
N LEU A 202 4.48 0.60 1.56
CA LEU A 202 4.70 -0.46 0.56
C LEU A 202 3.37 -1.00 0.04
N LEU A 203 2.39 -1.27 0.92
CA LEU A 203 1.05 -1.69 0.53
C LEU A 203 0.35 -0.62 -0.31
N TYR A 204 0.51 0.66 0.01
CA TYR A 204 -0.01 1.76 -0.79
C TYR A 204 0.64 1.85 -2.18
N VAL A 205 1.96 1.69 -2.26
CA VAL A 205 2.69 1.66 -3.54
C VAL A 205 2.26 0.45 -4.37
N LEU A 206 2.15 -0.74 -3.77
CA LEU A 206 1.63 -1.94 -4.43
C LEU A 206 0.19 -1.72 -4.89
N PHE A 207 -0.68 -1.14 -4.06
CA PHE A 207 -2.04 -0.78 -4.44
C PHE A 207 -2.07 0.20 -5.61
N LYS A 208 -1.26 1.26 -5.59
CA LYS A 208 -1.14 2.20 -6.70
C LYS A 208 -0.59 1.55 -7.96
N PHE A 209 0.40 0.66 -7.83
CA PHE A 209 0.93 -0.13 -8.92
C PHE A 209 -0.14 -1.04 -9.52
N PHE A 210 -0.93 -1.75 -8.68
CA PHE A 210 -2.09 -2.52 -9.13
C PHE A 210 -3.13 -1.61 -9.79
N VAL A 211 -3.46 -0.45 -9.22
CA VAL A 211 -4.37 0.51 -9.86
C VAL A 211 -3.83 0.95 -11.23
N VAL A 212 -2.52 1.15 -11.40
CA VAL A 212 -1.92 1.50 -12.71
C VAL A 212 -1.95 0.32 -13.69
N LEU A 213 -1.60 -0.88 -13.23
CA LEU A 213 -1.61 -2.12 -14.01
C LEU A 213 -3.03 -2.53 -14.42
N PHE A 214 -3.99 -2.28 -13.54
CA PHE A 214 -5.41 -2.39 -13.82
C PHE A 214 -5.95 -1.15 -14.53
N SER A 215 -5.29 0.01 -14.53
CA SER A 215 -5.75 1.18 -15.29
C SER A 215 -5.48 1.03 -16.78
N SER A 216 -4.34 0.44 -17.15
CA SER A 216 -4.03 0.05 -18.53
C SER A 216 -4.95 -1.08 -19.00
N SER A 217 -5.31 -2.00 -18.11
CA SER A 217 -6.35 -3.00 -18.36
C SER A 217 -7.75 -2.39 -18.33
N THR A 218 -8.07 -1.36 -17.55
CA THR A 218 -9.39 -0.70 -17.55
C THR A 218 -9.55 0.24 -18.71
N GLN A 219 -8.50 0.76 -19.34
CA GLN A 219 -8.65 1.37 -20.66
C GLN A 219 -9.05 0.31 -21.67
N THR A 220 -8.40 -0.84 -21.70
CA THR A 220 -8.77 -1.94 -22.62
C THR A 220 -10.10 -2.60 -22.24
N LEU A 221 -10.44 -2.70 -20.96
CA LEU A 221 -11.68 -3.28 -20.42
C LEU A 221 -12.83 -2.28 -20.48
N SER A 222 -12.59 -0.97 -20.37
CA SER A 222 -13.58 0.06 -20.65
C SER A 222 -13.75 0.28 -22.14
N ILE A 223 -12.73 0.07 -22.96
CA ILE A 223 -12.88 0.00 -24.42
C ILE A 223 -13.64 -1.26 -24.81
N LEU A 224 -13.35 -2.41 -24.18
CA LEU A 224 -14.09 -3.67 -24.35
C LEU A 224 -15.49 -3.61 -23.76
N GLN A 225 -15.71 -2.94 -22.62
CA GLN A 225 -17.00 -2.77 -21.99
C GLN A 225 -17.81 -1.70 -22.71
N ASN A 226 -17.20 -0.62 -23.19
CA ASN A 226 -17.86 0.36 -24.05
C ASN A 226 -18.12 -0.22 -25.44
N SER A 227 -17.28 -1.14 -25.96
CA SER A 227 -17.55 -1.87 -27.20
C SER A 227 -18.54 -3.03 -27.01
N LEU A 228 -18.59 -3.67 -25.85
CA LEU A 228 -19.59 -4.67 -25.45
C LEU A 228 -20.94 -4.04 -25.13
N VAL A 229 -20.94 -2.87 -24.49
CA VAL A 229 -22.12 -2.05 -24.23
C VAL A 229 -22.61 -1.43 -25.55
N ALA A 230 -21.72 -0.87 -26.41
CA ALA A 230 -22.08 -0.41 -27.75
C ALA A 230 -22.44 -1.55 -28.73
N SER A 231 -22.03 -2.80 -28.46
CA SER A 231 -22.47 -3.98 -29.24
C SER A 231 -23.67 -4.70 -28.61
N SER A 232 -24.11 -4.29 -27.41
CA SER A 232 -25.36 -4.76 -26.82
C SER A 232 -26.53 -4.04 -27.50
N PRO A 233 -27.53 -4.77 -28.04
CA PRO A 233 -28.72 -4.16 -28.62
C PRO A 233 -29.52 -3.29 -27.63
N GLU A 234 -29.26 -3.45 -26.33
CA GLU A 234 -29.94 -2.74 -25.24
C GLU A 234 -29.38 -1.34 -24.97
N TYR A 235 -28.11 -1.04 -25.28
CA TYR A 235 -27.57 0.31 -25.08
C TYR A 235 -28.27 1.38 -25.93
N PHE A 236 -28.82 0.98 -27.08
CA PHE A 236 -29.57 1.85 -27.98
C PHE A 236 -31.09 1.70 -27.86
N MET A 237 -31.60 0.81 -27.01
CA MET A 237 -33.02 0.50 -26.93
C MET A 237 -33.52 0.66 -25.50
N ARG A 238 -34.50 1.58 -25.36
CA ARG A 238 -35.20 2.05 -24.15
C ARG A 238 -34.49 3.24 -23.49
N ASN A 239 -35.00 4.44 -23.80
CA ASN A 239 -34.89 5.68 -22.98
C ASN A 239 -33.83 6.74 -23.34
N LYS A 240 -33.30 6.79 -24.57
CA LYS A 240 -32.40 7.89 -25.01
C LYS A 240 -32.73 8.54 -26.35
N PHE A 241 -33.98 8.48 -26.82
CA PHE A 241 -34.39 9.31 -27.97
C PHE A 241 -35.34 10.39 -27.51
N GLU A 242 -34.98 11.64 -27.79
CA GLU A 242 -35.92 12.75 -27.73
C GLU A 242 -36.68 12.79 -29.05
N VAL A 243 -38.00 12.62 -28.98
CA VAL A 243 -38.88 12.65 -30.15
C VAL A 243 -39.60 13.99 -30.17
N LYS A 244 -39.38 14.78 -31.22
CA LYS A 244 -40.10 16.03 -31.46
C LYS A 244 -40.99 15.90 -32.68
N LYS A 245 -42.29 16.12 -32.53
CA LYS A 245 -43.21 16.17 -33.67
C LYS A 245 -43.01 17.48 -34.44
N LEU A 246 -42.71 17.38 -35.74
CA LEU A 246 -42.52 18.54 -36.63
C LEU A 246 -43.76 18.84 -37.49
N GLY A 247 -44.67 17.87 -37.65
CA GLY A 247 -45.87 18.05 -38.46
C GLY A 247 -46.73 16.78 -38.53
N ARG A 248 -47.65 16.72 -39.51
CA ARG A 248 -48.42 15.51 -39.79
C ARG A 248 -47.46 14.43 -40.29
N ASN A 249 -47.38 13.32 -39.57
CA ASN A 249 -46.51 12.17 -39.89
C ASN A 249 -45.01 12.50 -40.05
N LYS A 250 -44.53 13.60 -39.45
CA LYS A 250 -43.13 14.00 -39.49
C LYS A 250 -42.57 14.20 -38.09
N TYR A 251 -41.47 13.53 -37.80
CA TYR A 251 -40.85 13.50 -36.48
C TYR A 251 -39.35 13.76 -36.58
N ASP A 252 -38.79 14.47 -35.60
CA ASP A 252 -37.36 14.61 -35.40
C ASP A 252 -36.96 13.71 -34.22
N LEU A 253 -35.94 12.90 -34.43
CA LEU A 253 -35.36 12.01 -33.45
C LEU A 253 -33.96 12.53 -33.14
N ASN A 254 -33.74 12.90 -31.88
CA ASN A 254 -32.46 13.32 -31.36
C ASN A 254 -31.93 12.27 -30.38
N TYR A 255 -30.63 11.98 -30.43
CA TYR A 255 -29.96 11.08 -29.48
C TYR A 255 -29.07 11.93 -28.56
N PRO A 256 -29.53 12.25 -27.33
CA PRO A 256 -28.83 13.15 -26.42
C PRO A 256 -27.40 12.72 -26.16
N GLY A 257 -26.48 13.69 -26.23
CA GLY A 257 -25.04 13.43 -26.11
C GLY A 257 -24.37 12.98 -27.41
N SER A 258 -25.06 12.98 -28.55
CA SER A 258 -24.46 12.75 -29.88
C SER A 258 -24.82 13.86 -30.88
N LYS A 259 -24.12 13.90 -32.02
CA LYS A 259 -24.51 14.71 -33.18
C LYS A 259 -25.54 14.03 -34.10
N SER A 260 -26.07 12.88 -33.70
CA SER A 260 -27.05 12.13 -34.50
C SER A 260 -28.39 12.86 -34.52
N ARG A 261 -28.80 13.34 -35.70
CA ARG A 261 -30.14 13.88 -35.94
C ARG A 261 -30.80 13.14 -37.10
N ILE A 262 -32.04 12.72 -36.88
CA ILE A 262 -32.81 11.93 -37.84
C ILE A 262 -34.20 12.53 -37.98
N THR A 263 -34.63 12.79 -39.21
CA THR A 263 -36.02 13.14 -39.49
C THR A 263 -36.73 11.92 -40.05
N VAL A 264 -37.90 11.61 -39.52
CA VAL A 264 -38.74 10.49 -39.97
C VAL A 264 -39.97 11.03 -40.65
N ASP A 265 -40.29 10.49 -41.82
CA ASP A 265 -41.55 10.68 -42.50
C ASP A 265 -42.05 9.36 -43.13
N GLU A 266 -43.10 9.43 -43.94
CA GLU A 266 -43.69 8.27 -44.63
C GLU A 266 -42.73 7.55 -45.59
N ASN A 267 -41.65 8.21 -46.03
CA ASN A 267 -40.68 7.66 -46.98
C ASN A 267 -39.49 6.97 -46.29
N GLY A 268 -39.33 7.17 -44.97
CA GLY A 268 -38.32 6.49 -44.16
C GLY A 268 -37.57 7.42 -43.21
N TYR A 269 -36.37 6.97 -42.81
CA TYR A 269 -35.48 7.68 -41.90
C TYR A 269 -34.46 8.51 -42.69
N HIS A 270 -34.62 9.83 -42.65
CA HIS A 270 -33.69 10.78 -43.27
C HIS A 270 -32.56 11.09 -42.30
N CYS A 271 -31.35 10.70 -42.67
CA CYS A 271 -30.16 10.79 -41.82
C CYS A 271 -29.05 11.57 -42.52
N LYS A 272 -28.22 12.26 -41.75
CA LYS A 272 -26.91 12.74 -42.21
C LYS A 272 -25.84 11.77 -41.73
N ALA A 273 -24.98 11.29 -42.61
CA ALA A 273 -23.86 10.45 -42.20
C ALA A 273 -22.67 11.33 -41.76
N GLY A 274 -21.93 10.86 -40.76
CA GLY A 274 -20.92 11.61 -40.00
C GLY A 274 -19.48 11.41 -40.45
N SER A 275 -18.49 11.65 -39.59
CA SER A 275 -17.06 11.52 -39.95
C SER A 275 -16.63 12.30 -41.19
N THR A 276 -17.29 13.43 -41.44
CA THR A 276 -16.83 14.46 -42.39
C THR A 276 -15.83 15.38 -41.69
N ILE A 277 -15.03 16.12 -42.45
CA ILE A 277 -14.08 17.12 -41.91
C ILE A 277 -14.79 18.14 -41.00
N GLU A 278 -16.04 18.50 -41.31
CA GLU A 278 -16.80 19.52 -40.59
C GLU A 278 -17.58 18.97 -39.37
N ASP A 279 -18.15 17.75 -39.48
CA ASP A 279 -19.06 17.23 -38.45
C ASP A 279 -18.44 16.15 -37.56
N GLY A 280 -17.37 15.47 -38.00
CA GLY A 280 -16.46 14.59 -37.24
C GLY A 280 -17.06 13.35 -36.54
N GLN A 281 -18.13 13.52 -35.77
CA GLN A 281 -18.81 12.43 -35.06
C GLN A 281 -19.70 11.64 -36.00
N MET A 282 -19.86 10.34 -35.73
CA MET A 282 -20.72 9.44 -36.49
C MET A 282 -22.20 9.63 -36.15
N ASN A 283 -23.07 9.19 -37.06
CA ASN A 283 -24.49 9.06 -36.76
C ASN A 283 -24.77 7.67 -36.15
N GLU A 284 -24.92 7.60 -34.83
CA GLU A 284 -25.09 6.35 -34.11
C GLU A 284 -26.37 5.59 -34.50
N PHE A 285 -27.38 6.27 -35.03
CA PHE A 285 -28.58 5.64 -35.56
C PHE A 285 -28.31 4.82 -36.82
N LEU A 286 -27.30 5.21 -37.62
CA LEU A 286 -26.85 4.44 -38.78
C LEU A 286 -25.88 3.31 -38.39
N ASN A 287 -25.28 3.35 -37.20
CA ASN A 287 -24.55 2.22 -36.63
C ASN A 287 -25.49 1.13 -36.08
N ASN A 288 -26.72 1.52 -35.70
CA ASN A 288 -27.71 0.62 -35.11
C ASN A 288 -29.04 0.68 -35.86
N PRO A 289 -29.07 0.25 -37.13
CA PRO A 289 -30.28 0.38 -37.92
C PRO A 289 -31.43 -0.48 -37.35
N LEU A 290 -32.64 -0.01 -37.58
CA LEU A 290 -33.89 -0.67 -37.26
C LEU A 290 -34.16 -1.79 -38.27
N PRO A 291 -34.91 -2.83 -37.86
CA PRO A 291 -35.27 -3.90 -38.77
C PRO A 291 -36.26 -3.42 -39.83
N SER A 292 -36.22 -4.03 -41.01
CA SER A 292 -37.20 -3.85 -42.08
C SER A 292 -37.49 -2.38 -42.42
N SER A 293 -36.43 -1.57 -42.50
CA SER A 293 -36.52 -0.11 -42.54
C SER A 293 -35.82 0.47 -43.77
N ILE A 294 -36.23 1.69 -44.16
CA ILE A 294 -35.67 2.45 -45.27
C ILE A 294 -34.96 3.68 -44.70
N TYR A 295 -33.71 3.88 -45.11
CA TYR A 295 -32.88 5.01 -44.71
C TYR A 295 -32.50 5.85 -45.93
N ILE A 296 -32.65 7.16 -45.82
CA ILE A 296 -32.24 8.12 -46.84
C ILE A 296 -31.09 8.93 -46.23
N VAL A 297 -29.87 8.52 -46.56
CA VAL A 297 -28.62 9.07 -46.02
C VAL A 297 -28.09 10.14 -46.97
N ASP A 298 -27.77 11.31 -46.41
CA ASP A 298 -27.27 12.48 -47.12
C ASP A 298 -28.12 12.87 -48.33
N LYS A 299 -29.43 12.55 -48.30
CA LYS A 299 -30.42 12.73 -49.39
C LYS A 299 -30.18 11.90 -50.66
N TYR A 300 -28.99 11.34 -50.85
CA TYR A 300 -28.57 10.73 -52.11
C TYR A 300 -28.35 9.23 -52.05
N ALA A 301 -28.31 8.62 -50.86
CA ALA A 301 -28.12 7.19 -50.69
C ALA A 301 -29.29 6.57 -49.92
N LYS A 302 -30.03 5.68 -50.58
CA LYS A 302 -31.14 4.94 -50.00
C LYS A 302 -30.69 3.54 -49.60
N TYR A 303 -30.74 3.23 -48.31
CA TYR A 303 -30.44 1.90 -47.77
C TYR A 303 -31.71 1.21 -47.31
N THR A 304 -31.76 -0.12 -47.48
CA THR A 304 -32.86 -0.96 -47.01
C THR A 304 -32.32 -2.04 -46.10
N THR A 305 -32.94 -2.23 -44.94
CA THR A 305 -32.59 -3.30 -43.99
C THR A 305 -33.63 -4.43 -43.96
N ASP A 306 -33.22 -5.62 -43.54
CA ASP A 306 -34.13 -6.74 -43.26
C ASP A 306 -34.54 -6.80 -41.78
N ASN A 307 -35.33 -7.82 -41.43
CA ASN A 307 -35.78 -8.07 -40.06
C ASN A 307 -34.65 -8.33 -39.05
N MET A 308 -33.44 -8.67 -39.53
CA MET A 308 -32.23 -8.88 -38.72
C MET A 308 -31.34 -7.63 -38.67
N LYS A 309 -31.82 -6.49 -39.18
CA LYS A 309 -31.11 -5.21 -39.23
C LYS A 309 -29.91 -5.22 -40.20
N ARG A 310 -29.83 -6.17 -41.13
CA ARG A 310 -28.76 -6.23 -42.14
C ARG A 310 -29.13 -5.39 -43.35
N THR A 311 -28.18 -4.64 -43.92
CA THR A 311 -28.39 -3.92 -45.18
C THR A 311 -28.57 -4.90 -46.33
N THR A 312 -29.75 -4.96 -46.93
CA THR A 312 -30.05 -5.84 -48.07
C THR A 312 -29.93 -5.13 -49.42
N ALA A 313 -30.05 -3.80 -49.42
CA ALA A 313 -29.87 -3.01 -50.62
C ALA A 313 -29.34 -1.61 -50.30
N VAL A 314 -28.58 -1.05 -51.25
CA VAL A 314 -28.29 0.39 -51.32
C VAL A 314 -28.46 0.87 -52.76
N GLU A 315 -29.12 2.00 -52.93
CA GLU A 315 -29.17 2.75 -54.19
C GLU A 315 -28.69 4.17 -53.92
N ALA A 316 -27.64 4.61 -54.63
CA ALA A 316 -27.07 5.93 -54.41
C ALA A 316 -26.78 6.67 -55.71
N ASP A 317 -27.14 7.95 -55.75
CA ASP A 317 -26.66 8.91 -56.73
C ASP A 317 -25.25 9.35 -56.29
N ARG A 318 -24.22 8.65 -56.79
CA ARG A 318 -22.83 8.83 -56.36
C ARG A 318 -22.26 10.17 -56.85
N THR A 319 -22.74 10.67 -57.99
CA THR A 319 -22.32 11.99 -58.52
C THR A 319 -22.76 13.10 -57.56
N LYS A 320 -24.02 13.07 -57.09
CA LYS A 320 -24.50 14.06 -56.10
C LYS A 320 -23.88 13.85 -54.71
N LEU A 321 -23.64 12.61 -54.30
CA LEU A 321 -22.99 12.31 -53.02
C LEU A 321 -21.54 12.86 -52.97
N TYR A 322 -20.81 12.75 -54.08
CA TYR A 322 -19.46 13.30 -54.21
C TYR A 322 -19.45 14.84 -54.23
N GLY A 323 -20.30 15.47 -55.02
CA GLY A 323 -20.28 16.93 -55.23
C GLY A 323 -20.87 17.78 -54.10
N ASN A 324 -21.65 17.20 -53.19
CA ASN A 324 -22.39 17.97 -52.17
C ASN A 324 -21.97 17.71 -50.72
N ASN A 325 -21.02 16.79 -50.48
CA ASN A 325 -20.61 16.43 -49.12
C ASN A 325 -19.11 16.65 -48.91
N PRO A 326 -18.69 17.05 -47.69
CA PRO A 326 -17.27 17.12 -47.37
C PRO A 326 -16.65 15.72 -47.45
N ILE A 327 -15.38 15.67 -47.86
CA ILE A 327 -14.66 14.40 -48.01
C ILE A 327 -14.57 13.70 -46.66
N ARG A 328 -14.94 12.42 -46.64
CA ARG A 328 -14.81 11.52 -45.48
C ARG A 328 -13.40 10.93 -45.49
N ASN A 329 -12.44 11.63 -44.89
CA ASN A 329 -11.01 11.26 -44.95
C ASN A 329 -10.63 10.12 -44.00
N GLU A 330 -11.36 9.92 -42.90
CA GLU A 330 -10.98 8.95 -41.87
C GLU A 330 -11.93 7.75 -41.86
N ARG A 331 -11.36 6.54 -41.97
CA ARG A 331 -12.09 5.30 -41.67
C ARG A 331 -12.22 5.18 -40.16
N ASN A 332 -13.43 4.94 -39.68
CA ASN A 332 -13.64 4.69 -38.26
C ASN A 332 -13.21 3.26 -37.90
N GLY A 333 -12.13 3.12 -37.12
CA GLY A 333 -11.59 1.83 -36.70
C GLY A 333 -12.57 0.99 -35.88
N VAL A 334 -13.40 1.62 -35.03
CA VAL A 334 -14.38 0.92 -34.18
C VAL A 334 -15.47 0.26 -35.02
N VAL A 335 -16.00 0.97 -36.03
CA VAL A 335 -16.98 0.39 -36.95
C VAL A 335 -16.36 -0.74 -37.77
N GLN A 336 -15.15 -0.53 -38.28
CA GLN A 336 -14.47 -1.56 -39.07
C GLN A 336 -14.23 -2.83 -38.23
N GLU A 337 -13.79 -2.69 -36.99
CA GLU A 337 -13.62 -3.79 -36.05
C GLU A 337 -14.95 -4.48 -35.73
N THR A 338 -16.00 -3.71 -35.46
CA THR A 338 -17.34 -4.24 -35.20
C THR A 338 -17.85 -5.09 -36.37
N VAL A 339 -17.75 -4.58 -37.60
CA VAL A 339 -18.19 -5.31 -38.79
C VAL A 339 -17.35 -6.58 -39.01
N ARG A 340 -16.04 -6.54 -38.74
CA ARG A 340 -15.18 -7.74 -38.83
C ARG A 340 -15.67 -8.87 -37.93
N THR A 341 -16.20 -8.57 -36.73
CA THR A 341 -16.74 -9.60 -35.82
C THR A 341 -17.95 -10.36 -36.40
N TYR A 342 -18.65 -9.78 -37.38
CA TYR A 342 -19.79 -10.41 -38.05
C TYR A 342 -19.40 -11.34 -39.19
N GLY A 343 -18.12 -11.31 -39.60
CA GLY A 343 -17.57 -12.06 -40.72
C GLY A 343 -16.81 -13.31 -40.30
N LYS A 344 -16.00 -13.83 -41.24
CA LYS A 344 -15.01 -14.86 -40.97
C LYS A 344 -13.62 -14.24 -40.80
N LYS A 345 -12.67 -15.02 -40.27
CA LYS A 345 -11.26 -14.60 -40.18
C LYS A 345 -10.74 -14.20 -41.58
N GLY A 346 -10.15 -13.02 -41.67
CA GLY A 346 -9.65 -12.44 -42.93
C GLY A 346 -10.64 -11.51 -43.65
N ASP A 347 -11.86 -11.34 -43.14
CA ASP A 347 -12.75 -10.29 -43.61
C ASP A 347 -12.36 -8.92 -43.01
N ASP A 348 -12.76 -7.87 -43.73
CA ASP A 348 -12.77 -6.47 -43.33
C ASP A 348 -14.20 -5.91 -43.30
N GLY A 349 -14.38 -4.76 -42.64
CA GLY A 349 -15.53 -3.88 -42.84
C GLY A 349 -15.46 -3.23 -44.22
N GLY A 350 -15.96 -3.93 -45.23
CA GLY A 350 -15.94 -3.46 -46.60
C GLY A 350 -17.08 -2.50 -46.85
N HIS A 351 -16.78 -1.32 -47.38
CA HIS A 351 -17.79 -0.34 -47.77
C HIS A 351 -18.63 -0.87 -48.93
N LEU A 352 -19.94 -0.66 -48.83
CA LEU A 352 -20.82 -0.75 -49.97
C LEU A 352 -20.51 0.45 -50.86
N ILE A 353 -20.94 1.66 -50.53
CA ILE A 353 -20.52 2.86 -51.27
C ILE A 353 -19.13 3.28 -50.79
N SER A 354 -18.16 3.35 -51.70
CA SER A 354 -16.78 3.77 -51.42
C SER A 354 -16.71 5.10 -50.68
N ALA A 355 -15.88 5.14 -49.64
CA ALA A 355 -15.59 6.35 -48.87
C ALA A 355 -14.93 7.43 -49.74
N CYS A 356 -14.19 7.06 -50.81
CA CYS A 356 -13.57 8.01 -51.74
C CYS A 356 -14.57 8.87 -52.51
N THR A 357 -15.86 8.51 -52.50
CA THR A 357 -16.95 9.34 -53.02
C THR A 357 -18.02 9.59 -51.96
N ASN A 358 -17.59 9.83 -50.72
CA ASN A 358 -18.45 10.20 -49.60
C ASN A 358 -19.48 9.15 -49.18
N GLY A 359 -19.21 7.87 -49.43
CA GLY A 359 -20.00 6.79 -48.82
C GLY A 359 -19.95 6.85 -47.29
N ALA A 360 -21.09 6.57 -46.64
CA ALA A 360 -21.22 6.62 -45.19
C ALA A 360 -20.18 5.72 -44.49
N ASN A 361 -19.65 6.17 -43.35
CA ASN A 361 -18.68 5.40 -42.56
C ASN A 361 -19.37 4.52 -41.52
N GLU A 362 -20.68 4.64 -41.36
CA GLU A 362 -21.49 3.88 -40.42
C GLU A 362 -21.77 2.46 -40.88
N ILE A 363 -22.15 1.59 -39.92
CA ILE A 363 -22.41 0.15 -40.16
C ILE A 363 -23.42 -0.08 -41.29
N ILE A 364 -24.42 0.79 -41.48
CA ILE A 364 -25.40 0.65 -42.57
C ILE A 364 -24.77 0.53 -43.97
N ASN A 365 -23.56 1.08 -44.16
CA ASN A 365 -22.83 1.06 -45.43
C ASN A 365 -21.63 0.11 -45.42
N GLN A 366 -21.47 -0.74 -44.40
CA GLN A 366 -20.35 -1.68 -44.31
C GLN A 366 -20.84 -3.10 -44.07
N VAL A 367 -20.17 -4.06 -44.72
CA VAL A 367 -20.45 -5.49 -44.54
C VAL A 367 -19.14 -6.28 -44.48
N PRO A 368 -19.13 -7.46 -43.84
CA PRO A 368 -17.93 -8.30 -43.83
C PRO A 368 -17.61 -8.75 -45.26
N MET A 369 -16.43 -8.39 -45.75
CA MET A 369 -15.91 -8.76 -47.07
C MET A 369 -14.47 -9.23 -46.96
N GLU A 370 -14.10 -10.26 -47.71
CA GLU A 370 -12.73 -10.78 -47.68
C GLU A 370 -11.71 -9.68 -48.08
N HIS A 371 -10.61 -9.59 -47.33
CA HIS A 371 -9.63 -8.50 -47.45
C HIS A 371 -9.04 -8.37 -48.86
N SER A 372 -8.55 -9.46 -49.46
CA SER A 372 -7.91 -9.42 -50.79
C SER A 372 -8.92 -9.04 -51.88
N PHE A 373 -10.17 -9.47 -51.73
CA PHE A 373 -11.30 -9.15 -52.60
C PHE A 373 -11.69 -7.67 -52.53
N GLN A 374 -11.72 -7.07 -51.33
CA GLN A 374 -12.15 -5.68 -51.11
C GLN A 374 -11.03 -4.65 -51.30
N ALA A 375 -9.79 -4.96 -50.91
CA ALA A 375 -8.69 -3.99 -50.92
C ALA A 375 -8.05 -3.80 -52.30
N ASN A 376 -7.79 -4.91 -53.02
CA ASN A 376 -7.09 -4.90 -54.32
C ASN A 376 -7.78 -5.76 -55.38
N GLY A 377 -8.93 -6.34 -55.04
CA GLY A 377 -9.61 -7.35 -55.84
C GLY A 377 -10.67 -6.80 -56.79
N LYS A 378 -11.59 -7.68 -57.20
CA LYS A 378 -12.64 -7.36 -58.16
C LYS A 378 -13.62 -6.30 -57.64
N TRP A 379 -13.80 -6.20 -56.32
CA TRP A 379 -14.64 -5.17 -55.70
C TRP A 379 -14.03 -3.78 -55.88
N ARG A 380 -12.77 -3.59 -55.45
CA ARG A 380 -12.05 -2.33 -55.57
C ARG A 380 -12.04 -1.82 -57.02
N LYS A 381 -11.77 -2.70 -57.99
CA LYS A 381 -11.78 -2.35 -59.41
C LYS A 381 -13.15 -1.85 -59.91
N PHE A 382 -14.25 -2.34 -59.33
CA PHE A 382 -15.58 -1.84 -59.64
C PHE A 382 -15.84 -0.47 -59.02
N GLU A 383 -15.39 -0.25 -57.78
CA GLU A 383 -15.45 1.06 -57.14
C GLU A 383 -14.64 2.10 -57.91
N GLU A 384 -13.41 1.77 -58.33
CA GLU A 384 -12.52 2.61 -59.14
C GLU A 384 -13.13 2.95 -60.50
N PHE A 385 -13.83 1.99 -61.12
CA PHE A 385 -14.55 2.22 -62.35
C PHE A 385 -15.63 3.30 -62.17
N GLU A 386 -16.45 3.20 -61.12
CA GLU A 386 -17.46 4.22 -60.80
C GLU A 386 -16.81 5.56 -60.41
N GLU A 387 -15.75 5.54 -59.59
CA GLU A 387 -14.98 6.74 -59.16
C GLU A 387 -14.41 7.51 -60.35
N LYS A 388 -13.87 6.80 -61.36
CA LYS A 388 -13.34 7.42 -62.59
C LYS A 388 -14.44 8.14 -63.37
N HIS A 389 -15.61 7.52 -63.51
CA HIS A 389 -16.74 8.15 -64.20
C HIS A 389 -17.26 9.39 -63.46
N ILE A 390 -17.37 9.33 -62.13
CA ILE A 390 -17.74 10.49 -61.31
C ILE A 390 -16.75 11.65 -61.50
N LYS A 391 -15.43 11.36 -61.47
CA LYS A 391 -14.38 12.36 -61.69
C LYS A 391 -14.38 12.96 -63.09
N ASN A 392 -14.85 12.20 -64.09
CA ASN A 392 -15.01 12.67 -65.46
C ASN A 392 -16.29 13.51 -65.69
N GLY A 393 -17.12 13.70 -64.65
CA GLY A 393 -18.37 14.47 -64.75
C GLY A 393 -19.57 13.67 -65.23
N ASP A 394 -19.47 12.34 -65.32
CA ASP A 394 -20.61 11.50 -65.68
C ASP A 394 -21.63 11.40 -64.54
N ASN A 395 -22.89 11.19 -64.88
CA ASN A 395 -23.93 10.85 -63.92
C ASN A 395 -23.83 9.35 -63.58
N VAL A 396 -23.59 9.04 -62.30
CA VAL A 396 -23.36 7.70 -61.79
C VAL A 396 -24.36 7.36 -60.68
N ILE A 397 -25.27 6.44 -60.97
CA ILE A 397 -26.14 5.80 -59.97
C ILE A 397 -25.61 4.39 -59.70
N SER A 398 -25.36 4.08 -58.43
CA SER A 398 -24.87 2.77 -58.00
C SER A 398 -25.96 2.05 -57.21
N LYS A 399 -26.32 0.84 -57.64
CA LYS A 399 -27.26 -0.04 -56.96
C LYS A 399 -26.55 -1.29 -56.50
N ARG A 400 -26.71 -1.68 -55.24
CA ARG A 400 -26.19 -2.93 -54.68
C ARG A 400 -27.31 -3.69 -54.02
N LYS A 401 -27.39 -4.98 -54.30
CA LYS A 401 -28.27 -5.92 -53.62
C LYS A 401 -27.42 -7.03 -53.00
N LEU A 402 -27.62 -7.24 -51.70
CA LEU A 402 -26.86 -8.18 -50.89
C LEU A 402 -27.69 -9.44 -50.65
N TYR A 403 -27.01 -10.57 -50.69
CA TYR A 403 -27.61 -11.88 -50.49
C TYR A 403 -26.93 -12.58 -49.31
N TYR A 404 -27.74 -13.03 -48.36
CA TYR A 404 -27.31 -13.62 -47.10
C TYR A 404 -27.77 -15.07 -46.98
N MET A 405 -27.01 -15.88 -46.26
CA MET A 405 -27.36 -17.27 -45.96
C MET A 405 -27.86 -17.37 -44.51
N GLY A 406 -29.12 -17.77 -44.32
CA GLY A 406 -29.73 -17.93 -42.99
C GLY A 406 -29.55 -16.68 -42.10
N LYS A 407 -29.00 -16.91 -40.90
CA LYS A 407 -28.76 -15.87 -39.89
C LYS A 407 -27.43 -15.11 -40.06
N SER A 408 -26.62 -15.44 -41.06
CA SER A 408 -25.31 -14.82 -41.28
C SER A 408 -25.42 -13.31 -41.52
N ARG A 409 -24.56 -12.52 -40.88
CA ARG A 409 -24.41 -11.08 -41.18
C ARG A 409 -23.40 -10.79 -42.29
N ARG A 410 -22.69 -11.82 -42.77
CA ARG A 410 -21.82 -11.78 -43.94
C ARG A 410 -22.61 -12.13 -45.20
N PRO A 411 -22.67 -11.24 -46.22
CA PRO A 411 -23.30 -11.58 -47.49
C PRO A 411 -22.42 -12.60 -48.22
N TYR A 412 -23.03 -13.63 -48.82
CA TYR A 412 -22.31 -14.58 -49.67
C TYR A 412 -22.16 -14.05 -51.11
N MET A 413 -23.03 -13.12 -51.52
CA MET A 413 -22.99 -12.49 -52.83
C MET A 413 -23.49 -11.05 -52.78
N ILE A 414 -22.89 -10.20 -53.60
CA ILE A 414 -23.33 -8.82 -53.85
C ILE A 414 -23.54 -8.65 -55.35
N LYS A 415 -24.77 -8.30 -55.75
CA LYS A 415 -25.07 -7.83 -57.10
C LYS A 415 -24.89 -6.32 -57.14
N ALA A 416 -23.92 -5.82 -57.89
CA ALA A 416 -23.69 -4.39 -58.09
C ALA A 416 -24.06 -3.99 -59.52
N THR A 417 -24.81 -2.91 -59.66
CA THR A 417 -25.21 -2.31 -60.93
C THR A 417 -24.83 -0.84 -60.91
N ALA A 418 -23.91 -0.47 -61.79
CA ALA A 418 -23.57 0.93 -62.06
C ALA A 418 -24.38 1.41 -63.27
N ILE A 419 -25.01 2.57 -63.15
CA ILE A 419 -25.75 3.23 -64.23
C ILE A 419 -24.99 4.51 -64.56
N ILE A 420 -24.29 4.52 -65.69
CA ILE A 420 -23.44 5.65 -66.13
C ILE A 420 -24.14 6.32 -67.30
N ASN A 421 -24.59 7.58 -67.13
CA ASN A 421 -25.35 8.33 -68.13
C ASN A 421 -26.51 7.50 -68.74
N GLY A 422 -27.23 6.76 -67.88
CA GLY A 422 -28.34 5.90 -68.27
C GLY A 422 -27.96 4.48 -68.76
N LYS A 423 -26.67 4.18 -68.95
CA LYS A 423 -26.20 2.84 -69.38
C LYS A 423 -25.86 1.95 -68.20
N ASN A 424 -26.45 0.76 -68.14
CA ASN A 424 -26.30 -0.17 -67.02
C ASN A 424 -25.12 -1.13 -67.22
N LYS A 425 -24.30 -1.29 -66.17
CA LYS A 425 -23.25 -2.31 -66.05
C LYS A 425 -23.46 -3.08 -64.76
N THR A 426 -23.85 -4.35 -64.87
CA THR A 426 -24.11 -5.23 -63.73
C THR A 426 -22.99 -6.25 -63.55
N LYS A 427 -22.59 -6.49 -62.29
CA LYS A 427 -21.65 -7.51 -61.88
C LYS A 427 -22.18 -8.26 -60.65
N PHE A 428 -21.89 -9.55 -60.59
CA PHE A 428 -22.15 -10.39 -59.43
C PHE A 428 -20.81 -10.71 -58.78
N PHE A 429 -20.71 -10.42 -57.50
CA PHE A 429 -19.52 -10.65 -56.72
C PHE A 429 -19.82 -11.72 -55.68
N ILE A 430 -19.16 -12.85 -55.78
CA ILE A 430 -19.15 -13.86 -54.71
C ILE A 430 -18.15 -13.39 -53.67
N ASN A 431 -18.57 -13.35 -52.40
CA ASN A 431 -17.72 -12.99 -51.28
C ASN A 431 -17.00 -14.26 -50.80
N PRO A 432 -15.75 -14.50 -51.23
CA PRO A 432 -15.09 -15.80 -51.14
C PRO A 432 -14.83 -16.23 -49.70
#